data_AF-A0A6M6E383-F1
#
_entry.id   AF-A0A6M6E383-F1
#
_cell.length_a   1.000
_cell.length_b   1.000
_cell.length_c   1.000
_cell.angle_alpha   90.00
_cell.angle_beta   90.00
_cell.angle_gamma   90.00
#
_symmetry.space_group_name_H-M   'P 1'
#
loop_
_entity.id
_entity.type
_entity.pdbx_description
1 polymer ?
#
loop_
_entity_poly.entity_id
_entity_poly.type
_entity_poly.pdbx_seq_one_letter_code
_entity_poly.pdbx_strand_id
1 'polypeptide(L)'
;MLRKGVKIFKFINKRSALDVTQNLEYFKERPDRDENEYKGNIVISITSNKQYLKAYISKSKAKSLFQSIIDGNFTKLYPKGFVDYGGSIREGKVIARTLKIETLVNPDNNDPSKKKVQIVFTISEGPGQKTSTGAYKPAGKSTTFVQSYLDPVSMRECALEVTSYIQSAEIAAQLIGKPLNTFTSVSRELDSEIGIQSLLPSGASGIMASISDIKKITNEELKILMNEVQKEYKQRVEAYTNKKGN
;
A
#
# COMPACT_ATOMS: atom_id res chain seq x y z
N MET A 1 -20.63 1.27 2.25
CA MET A 1 -20.12 -0.07 1.90
C MET A 1 -19.63 -0.03 0.45
N LEU A 2 -18.35 -0.28 0.22
CA LEU A 2 -17.75 -0.34 -1.10
C LEU A 2 -18.33 -1.52 -1.87
N ARG A 3 -18.81 -1.29 -3.09
CA ARG A 3 -19.33 -2.39 -3.92
C ARG A 3 -18.22 -3.40 -4.20
N LYS A 4 -18.44 -4.66 -3.81
CA LYS A 4 -17.57 -5.79 -4.17
C LYS A 4 -17.60 -5.99 -5.68
N GLY A 5 -16.45 -6.32 -6.26
CA GLY A 5 -16.34 -6.65 -7.69
C GLY A 5 -16.29 -5.44 -8.65
N VAL A 6 -16.17 -4.21 -8.15
CA VAL A 6 -15.90 -3.04 -9.00
C VAL A 6 -14.54 -3.20 -9.65
N LYS A 7 -14.50 -3.11 -10.98
CA LYS A 7 -13.28 -2.98 -11.75
C LYS A 7 -12.87 -1.52 -11.73
N ILE A 8 -11.77 -1.24 -11.06
CA ILE A 8 -11.18 0.10 -10.99
C ILE A 8 -10.66 0.44 -12.38
N PHE A 9 -9.86 -0.45 -12.96
CA PHE A 9 -9.28 -0.32 -14.28
C PHE A 9 -9.36 -1.65 -15.01
N LYS A 10 -9.52 -1.61 -16.33
CA LYS A 10 -9.52 -2.79 -17.18
C LYS A 10 -8.81 -2.49 -18.50
N PHE A 11 -7.87 -3.36 -18.87
CA PHE A 11 -7.17 -3.29 -20.14
C PHE A 11 -7.18 -4.65 -20.82
N ILE A 12 -7.58 -4.68 -22.09
CA ILE A 12 -7.62 -5.90 -22.90
C ILE A 12 -6.79 -5.68 -24.15
N ASN A 13 -5.90 -6.64 -24.45
CA ASN A 13 -5.21 -6.74 -25.72
C ASN A 13 -5.38 -8.15 -26.29
N LYS A 14 -4.83 -8.40 -27.49
CA LYS A 14 -4.95 -9.70 -28.18
C LYS A 14 -4.38 -10.90 -27.38
N ARG A 15 -3.48 -10.67 -26.42
CA ARG A 15 -2.75 -11.72 -25.69
C ARG A 15 -3.18 -11.88 -24.23
N SER A 16 -3.84 -10.88 -23.67
CA SER A 16 -4.09 -10.81 -22.23
C SER A 16 -5.20 -9.82 -21.87
N ALA A 17 -5.81 -10.04 -20.71
CA ALA A 17 -6.68 -9.08 -20.04
C ALA A 17 -6.14 -8.80 -18.64
N LEU A 18 -5.91 -7.52 -18.32
CA LEU A 18 -5.56 -7.02 -17.01
C LEU A 18 -6.80 -6.39 -16.36
N ASP A 19 -7.17 -6.87 -15.19
CA ASP A 19 -8.23 -6.29 -14.36
C ASP A 19 -7.61 -5.82 -13.04
N VAL A 20 -7.89 -4.57 -12.66
CA VAL A 20 -7.57 -4.03 -11.34
C VAL A 20 -8.86 -3.88 -10.54
N THR A 21 -8.92 -4.52 -9.38
CA THR A 21 -10.09 -4.51 -8.50
C THR A 21 -9.63 -4.26 -7.05
N GLN A 22 -10.57 -4.31 -6.11
CA GLN A 22 -10.33 -3.92 -4.73
C GLN A 22 -10.92 -4.92 -3.73
N ASN A 23 -10.27 -5.01 -2.58
CA ASN A 23 -10.82 -5.58 -1.35
C ASN A 23 -10.35 -4.71 -0.18
N LEU A 24 -10.79 -3.45 -0.16
CA LEU A 24 -10.37 -2.43 0.80
C LEU A 24 -11.10 -2.54 2.13
N GLU A 25 -12.33 -3.06 2.17
CA GLU A 25 -13.10 -3.28 3.42
C GLU A 25 -12.76 -4.64 4.04
N TYR A 26 -11.46 -4.94 4.21
CA TYR A 26 -11.02 -6.18 4.83
C TYR A 26 -10.30 -5.92 6.16
N PHE A 27 -10.94 -6.36 7.24
CA PHE A 27 -10.45 -6.30 8.60
C PHE A 27 -10.36 -7.72 9.14
N LYS A 28 -9.30 -7.99 9.90
CA LYS A 28 -9.10 -9.26 10.60
C LYS A 28 -9.18 -8.99 12.09
N GLU A 29 -10.16 -9.59 12.75
CA GLU A 29 -10.27 -9.55 14.21
C GLU A 29 -9.07 -10.24 14.85
N ARG A 30 -8.47 -9.58 15.84
CA ARG A 30 -7.40 -10.06 16.71
C ARG A 30 -7.89 -10.00 18.15
N PRO A 31 -8.62 -11.03 18.60
CA PRO A 31 -9.18 -11.05 19.95
C PRO A 31 -8.09 -11.03 21.03
N ASP A 32 -6.88 -11.50 20.70
CA ASP A 32 -5.70 -11.46 21.58
C ASP A 32 -5.18 -10.05 21.87
N ARG A 33 -5.54 -9.06 21.04
CA ARG A 33 -5.05 -7.68 21.12
C ARG A 33 -6.14 -6.63 21.15
N ASP A 34 -7.40 -7.07 21.21
CA ASP A 34 -8.58 -6.23 21.08
C ASP A 34 -8.46 -5.26 19.87
N GLU A 35 -7.99 -5.82 18.74
CA GLU A 35 -7.63 -5.06 17.54
C GLU A 35 -8.40 -5.57 16.32
N ASN A 36 -8.93 -4.64 15.53
CA ASN A 36 -9.40 -4.88 14.17
C ASN A 36 -8.28 -4.52 13.18
N GLU A 37 -7.47 -5.53 12.86
CA GLU A 37 -6.28 -5.39 12.01
C GLU A 37 -6.71 -5.13 10.55
N TYR A 38 -6.33 -3.97 9.99
CA TYR A 38 -6.66 -3.64 8.61
C TYR A 38 -5.77 -4.41 7.62
N LYS A 39 -6.41 -5.10 6.67
CA LYS A 39 -5.76 -5.93 5.66
C LYS A 39 -6.21 -5.61 4.23
N GLY A 40 -6.79 -4.43 4.01
CA GLY A 40 -7.32 -4.05 2.71
C GLY A 40 -6.24 -3.95 1.61
N ASN A 41 -6.62 -4.37 0.40
CA ASN A 41 -5.69 -4.52 -0.71
C ASN A 41 -6.30 -4.13 -2.08
N ILE A 42 -5.43 -3.77 -3.02
CA ILE A 42 -5.71 -3.75 -4.46
C ILE A 42 -5.41 -5.13 -5.03
N VAL A 43 -6.28 -5.61 -5.90
CA VAL A 43 -6.17 -6.93 -6.53
C VAL A 43 -5.87 -6.75 -8.01
N ILE A 44 -4.70 -7.23 -8.42
CA ILE A 44 -4.30 -7.28 -9.82
C ILE A 44 -4.61 -8.68 -10.35
N SER A 45 -5.42 -8.78 -11.40
CA SER A 45 -5.75 -10.06 -12.03
C SER A 45 -5.33 -10.02 -13.49
N ILE A 46 -4.70 -11.09 -13.96
CA ILE A 46 -4.31 -11.22 -15.36
C ILE A 46 -4.86 -12.53 -15.90
N THR A 47 -5.54 -12.44 -17.05
CA THR A 47 -5.89 -13.60 -17.87
C THR A 47 -4.98 -13.61 -19.09
N SER A 48 -4.23 -14.69 -19.32
CA SER A 48 -3.42 -14.86 -20.54
C SER A 48 -3.28 -16.36 -20.84
N ASN A 49 -3.36 -16.76 -22.11
CA ASN A 49 -3.22 -18.15 -22.55
C ASN A 49 -4.08 -19.16 -21.74
N LYS A 50 -5.36 -18.83 -21.50
CA LYS A 50 -6.31 -19.60 -20.67
C LYS A 50 -5.92 -19.74 -19.19
N GLN A 51 -4.83 -19.13 -18.75
CA GLN A 51 -4.43 -19.07 -17.35
C GLN A 51 -4.94 -17.77 -16.73
N TYR A 52 -5.34 -17.86 -15.48
CA TYR A 52 -5.85 -16.74 -14.70
C TYR A 52 -5.16 -16.70 -13.35
N LEU A 53 -4.39 -15.66 -13.08
CA LEU A 53 -3.74 -15.46 -11.79
C LEU A 53 -4.12 -14.11 -11.17
N LYS A 54 -4.13 -14.08 -9.84
CA LYS A 54 -4.36 -12.87 -9.03
C LYS A 54 -3.18 -12.60 -8.11
N ALA A 55 -2.86 -11.34 -7.92
CA ALA A 55 -1.97 -10.86 -6.88
C ALA A 55 -2.65 -9.77 -6.05
N TYR A 56 -2.23 -9.66 -4.80
CA TYR A 56 -2.79 -8.75 -3.82
C TYR A 56 -1.69 -7.80 -3.36
N ILE A 57 -1.92 -6.50 -3.49
CA ILE A 57 -1.01 -5.45 -3.05
C ILE A 57 -1.70 -4.70 -1.92
N SER A 58 -1.06 -4.51 -0.77
CA SER A 58 -1.66 -3.72 0.33
C SER A 58 -2.03 -2.31 -0.15
N LYS A 59 -3.08 -1.71 0.43
CA LYS A 59 -3.52 -0.34 0.11
C LYS A 59 -2.33 0.65 0.10
N SER A 60 -1.49 0.59 1.13
CA SER A 60 -0.32 1.48 1.29
C SER A 60 0.72 1.30 0.18
N LYS A 61 1.09 0.06 -0.13
CA LYS A 61 2.04 -0.26 -1.21
C LYS A 61 1.48 0.17 -2.57
N ALA A 62 0.19 -0.09 -2.82
CA ALA A 62 -0.48 0.31 -4.05
C ALA A 62 -0.45 1.84 -4.22
N LYS A 63 -0.81 2.62 -3.19
CA LYS A 63 -0.73 4.10 -3.25
C LYS A 63 0.68 4.56 -3.61
N SER A 64 1.70 4.07 -2.90
CA SER A 64 3.10 4.47 -3.15
C SER A 64 3.57 4.09 -4.57
N LEU A 65 3.25 2.87 -5.01
CA LEU A 65 3.57 2.37 -6.34
C LEU A 65 2.93 3.25 -7.43
N PHE A 66 1.61 3.40 -7.42
CA PHE A 66 0.90 4.13 -8.48
C PHE A 66 1.18 5.63 -8.45
N GLN A 67 1.37 6.22 -7.27
CA GLN A 67 1.82 7.61 -7.17
C GLN A 67 3.19 7.81 -7.82
N SER A 68 4.13 6.88 -7.63
CA SER A 68 5.45 6.98 -8.27
C SER A 68 5.38 6.97 -9.80
N ILE A 69 4.37 6.33 -10.38
CA ILE A 69 4.13 6.31 -11.83
C ILE A 69 3.54 7.65 -12.29
N ILE A 70 2.57 8.19 -11.53
CA ILE A 70 1.97 9.51 -11.80
C ILE A 70 3.06 10.61 -11.76
N ASP A 71 3.97 10.53 -10.79
CA ASP A 71 5.03 11.52 -10.61
C ASP A 71 6.24 11.31 -11.55
N GLY A 72 6.24 10.24 -12.36
CA GLY A 72 7.36 9.90 -13.23
C GLY A 72 8.61 9.39 -12.51
N ASN A 73 8.50 9.02 -11.23
CA ASN A 73 9.60 8.55 -10.38
C ASN A 73 9.72 7.02 -10.28
N PHE A 74 8.87 6.27 -11.00
CA PHE A 74 8.80 4.81 -10.88
C PHE A 74 10.16 4.11 -11.08
N THR A 75 10.89 4.40 -12.17
CA THR A 75 12.19 3.78 -12.44
C THR A 75 13.28 4.20 -11.47
N LYS A 76 13.15 5.38 -10.85
CA LYS A 76 14.06 5.85 -9.80
C LYS A 76 13.85 5.10 -8.49
N LEU A 77 12.60 4.90 -8.09
CA LEU A 77 12.26 4.18 -6.86
C LEU A 77 12.36 2.65 -7.02
N TYR A 78 12.10 2.16 -8.23
CA TYR A 78 12.07 0.74 -8.57
C TYR A 78 12.95 0.45 -9.80
N PRO A 79 14.28 0.60 -9.69
CA PRO A 79 15.19 0.44 -10.84
C PRO A 79 15.19 -0.96 -11.44
N LYS A 80 14.81 -1.97 -10.66
CA LYS A 80 14.66 -3.38 -11.10
C LYS A 80 13.18 -3.80 -11.25
N GLY A 81 12.28 -2.81 -11.29
CA GLY A 81 10.84 -3.04 -11.17
C GLY A 81 10.38 -3.21 -9.72
N PHE A 82 9.07 -3.06 -9.53
CA PHE A 82 8.40 -3.31 -8.28
C PHE A 82 8.14 -4.82 -8.14
N VAL A 83 8.39 -5.38 -6.96
CA VAL A 83 8.10 -6.79 -6.66
C VAL A 83 7.34 -6.86 -5.34
N ASP A 84 6.22 -7.57 -5.34
CA ASP A 84 5.48 -7.90 -4.13
C ASP A 84 5.23 -9.40 -4.02
N TYR A 85 5.32 -9.90 -2.79
CA TYR A 85 5.19 -11.31 -2.49
C TYR A 85 3.91 -11.57 -1.69
N GLY A 86 3.20 -12.62 -2.10
CA GLY A 86 2.03 -13.13 -1.42
C GLY A 86 1.99 -14.65 -1.49
N GLY A 87 0.90 -15.23 -1.03
CA GLY A 87 0.75 -16.67 -1.10
C GLY A 87 -0.48 -17.16 -0.37
N SER A 88 -0.70 -18.46 -0.42
CA SER A 88 -1.73 -19.16 0.33
C SER A 88 -1.33 -20.60 0.53
N ILE A 89 -2.01 -21.26 1.47
CA ILE A 89 -1.93 -22.71 1.61
C ILE A 89 -3.06 -23.31 0.77
N ARG A 90 -2.72 -24.18 -0.20
CA ARG A 90 -3.69 -25.00 -0.94
C ARG A 90 -3.33 -26.46 -0.70
N GLU A 91 -4.29 -27.26 -0.25
CA GLU A 91 -4.09 -28.71 0.00
C GLU A 91 -2.87 -29.01 0.89
N GLY A 92 -2.68 -28.22 1.97
CA GLY A 92 -1.54 -28.35 2.88
C GLY A 92 -0.19 -27.86 2.33
N LYS A 93 -0.11 -27.52 1.04
CA LYS A 93 1.11 -27.00 0.40
C LYS A 93 1.11 -25.47 0.35
N VAL A 94 2.24 -24.87 0.63
CA VAL A 94 2.42 -23.42 0.51
C VAL A 94 2.68 -23.06 -0.95
N ILE A 95 1.81 -22.24 -1.52
CA ILE A 95 1.97 -21.66 -2.86
C ILE A 95 2.33 -20.20 -2.70
N ALA A 96 3.52 -19.83 -3.21
CA ALA A 96 3.97 -18.46 -3.29
C ALA A 96 3.44 -17.80 -4.57
N ARG A 97 3.11 -16.52 -4.46
CA ARG A 97 2.76 -15.63 -5.56
C ARG A 97 3.72 -14.46 -5.59
N THR A 98 4.18 -14.13 -6.77
CA THR A 98 5.00 -12.94 -7.00
C THR A 98 4.31 -12.08 -8.04
N LEU A 99 4.03 -10.83 -7.67
CA LEU A 99 3.70 -9.77 -8.61
C LEU A 99 4.97 -9.00 -8.93
N LYS A 100 5.28 -8.85 -10.21
CA LYS A 100 6.35 -7.99 -10.70
C LYS A 100 5.78 -6.98 -11.68
N ILE A 101 6.15 -5.72 -11.52
CA ILE A 101 5.81 -4.64 -12.45
C ILE A 101 7.13 -4.00 -12.87
N GLU A 102 7.43 -4.00 -14.17
CA GLU A 102 8.71 -3.50 -14.67
C GLU A 102 8.57 -2.76 -16.00
N THR A 103 9.51 -1.86 -16.27
CA THR A 103 9.61 -1.16 -17.55
C THR A 103 10.51 -1.96 -18.48
N LEU A 104 9.98 -2.38 -19.63
CA LEU A 104 10.74 -2.93 -20.74
C LEU A 104 10.92 -1.87 -21.81
N VAL A 105 12.12 -1.81 -22.37
CA VAL A 105 12.45 -0.95 -23.50
C VAL A 105 12.97 -1.85 -24.61
N ASN A 106 12.13 -2.08 -25.61
CA ASN A 106 12.45 -2.90 -26.77
C ASN A 106 12.53 -2.02 -28.03
N PRO A 107 13.33 -2.38 -29.04
CA PRO A 107 13.23 -1.72 -30.35
C PRO A 107 11.83 -1.93 -30.94
N ASP A 108 11.31 -0.95 -31.67
CA ASP A 108 10.04 -1.08 -32.38
C ASP A 108 10.20 -2.06 -33.55
N ASN A 109 9.27 -3.01 -33.67
CA ASN A 109 9.28 -4.00 -34.74
C ASN A 109 9.14 -3.36 -36.13
N ASN A 110 8.51 -2.19 -36.23
CA ASN A 110 8.31 -1.49 -37.50
C ASN A 110 9.44 -0.49 -37.80
N ASP A 111 10.18 -0.04 -36.79
CA ASP A 111 11.26 0.93 -36.92
C ASP A 111 12.31 0.70 -35.82
N PRO A 112 13.36 -0.09 -36.10
CA PRO A 112 14.39 -0.42 -35.11
C PRO A 112 15.14 0.79 -34.53
N SER A 113 15.03 1.96 -35.18
CA SER A 113 15.60 3.21 -34.66
C SER A 113 14.79 3.80 -33.50
N LYS A 114 13.52 3.39 -33.35
CA LYS A 114 12.61 3.81 -32.27
C LYS A 114 12.59 2.79 -31.15
N LYS A 115 12.59 3.30 -29.92
CA LYS A 115 12.43 2.49 -28.71
C LYS A 115 10.96 2.46 -28.31
N LYS A 116 10.39 1.28 -28.25
CA LYS A 116 9.08 1.01 -27.67
C LYS A 116 9.23 0.74 -26.17
N VAL A 117 8.71 1.65 -25.37
CA VAL A 117 8.63 1.48 -23.91
C VAL A 117 7.31 0.77 -23.58
N GLN A 118 7.37 -0.26 -22.73
CA GLN A 118 6.20 -0.98 -22.24
C GLN A 118 6.35 -1.23 -20.74
N ILE A 119 5.25 -1.26 -20.02
CA ILE A 119 5.19 -1.63 -18.62
C ILE A 119 4.55 -3.01 -18.54
N VAL A 120 5.26 -3.94 -17.93
CA VAL A 120 4.87 -5.34 -17.88
C VAL A 120 4.45 -5.71 -16.48
N PHE A 121 3.22 -6.17 -16.36
CA PHE A 121 2.72 -6.84 -15.18
C PHE A 121 2.95 -8.33 -15.35
N THR A 122 3.67 -8.95 -14.42
CA THR A 122 3.86 -10.39 -14.36
C THR A 122 3.33 -10.89 -13.03
N ILE A 123 2.42 -11.87 -13.08
CA ILE A 123 2.04 -12.64 -11.88
C ILE A 123 2.58 -14.05 -12.08
N SER A 124 3.29 -14.56 -11.10
CA SER A 124 3.77 -15.94 -11.11
C SER A 124 3.36 -16.69 -9.83
N GLU A 125 3.03 -17.97 -9.99
CA GLU A 125 2.74 -18.93 -8.92
C GLU A 125 3.79 -20.04 -8.93
N GLY A 126 4.15 -20.55 -7.75
CA GLY A 126 5.04 -21.68 -7.60
C GLY A 126 5.19 -22.16 -6.15
N PRO A 127 6.05 -23.15 -5.90
CA PRO A 127 6.34 -23.64 -4.55
C PRO A 127 6.82 -22.50 -3.65
N GLY A 128 6.22 -22.39 -2.47
CA GLY A 128 6.54 -21.38 -1.47
C GLY A 128 6.89 -21.97 -0.12
N GLN A 129 7.28 -21.08 0.78
CA GLN A 129 7.46 -21.37 2.19
C GLN A 129 6.91 -20.19 3.01
N LYS A 130 6.38 -20.48 4.20
CA LYS A 130 5.94 -19.48 5.15
C LYS A 130 7.13 -19.09 6.04
N THR A 131 7.44 -17.81 6.14
CA THR A 131 8.48 -17.30 7.04
C THR A 131 8.05 -17.40 8.50
N SER A 132 9.00 -17.25 9.42
CA SER A 132 8.73 -17.07 10.85
C SER A 132 7.78 -15.90 11.14
N THR A 133 7.85 -14.84 10.34
CA THR A 133 6.95 -13.67 10.40
C THR A 133 5.57 -13.91 9.78
N GLY A 134 5.32 -15.10 9.22
CA GLY A 134 4.06 -15.47 8.59
C GLY A 134 3.90 -14.99 7.14
N ALA A 135 4.90 -14.33 6.57
CA ALA A 135 4.93 -13.93 5.16
C ALA A 135 5.19 -15.14 4.25
N TYR A 136 4.75 -15.04 3.00
CA TYR A 136 5.01 -16.08 1.99
C TYR A 136 6.18 -15.66 1.11
N LYS A 137 7.11 -16.57 0.89
CA LYS A 137 8.25 -16.36 0.00
C LYS A 137 8.40 -17.56 -0.95
N PRO A 138 8.85 -17.33 -2.21
CA PRO A 138 9.18 -18.42 -3.12
C PRO A 138 10.25 -19.34 -2.52
N ALA A 139 10.12 -20.65 -2.76
CA ALA A 139 11.09 -21.67 -2.36
C ALA A 139 11.67 -22.44 -3.56
N GLY A 140 11.26 -22.09 -4.78
CA GLY A 140 11.70 -22.74 -6.01
C GLY A 140 11.32 -21.94 -7.26
N LYS A 141 11.43 -22.57 -8.42
CA LYS A 141 11.03 -21.96 -9.71
C LYS A 141 9.51 -21.84 -9.79
N SER A 142 9.04 -20.75 -10.38
CA SER A 142 7.62 -20.57 -10.69
C SER A 142 7.15 -21.65 -11.66
N THR A 143 6.00 -22.25 -11.37
CA THR A 143 5.38 -23.28 -12.21
C THR A 143 4.45 -22.67 -13.26
N THR A 144 3.92 -21.48 -12.98
CA THR A 144 2.91 -20.83 -13.82
C THR A 144 3.12 -19.34 -13.76
N PHE A 145 2.96 -18.65 -14.88
CA PHE A 145 3.00 -17.19 -14.92
C PHE A 145 2.10 -16.65 -16.03
N VAL A 146 1.59 -15.44 -15.79
CA VAL A 146 0.80 -14.68 -16.76
C VAL A 146 1.35 -13.27 -16.85
N GLN A 147 1.25 -12.67 -18.03
CA GLN A 147 1.76 -11.33 -18.31
C GLN A 147 0.71 -10.47 -19.01
N SER A 148 0.76 -9.17 -18.71
CA SER A 148 0.07 -8.14 -19.48
C SER A 148 1.01 -6.97 -19.71
N TYR A 149 0.85 -6.31 -20.86
CA TYR A 149 1.70 -5.23 -21.34
C TYR A 149 0.85 -4.00 -21.54
N LEU A 150 1.22 -2.91 -20.87
CA LEU A 150 0.64 -1.59 -21.04
C LEU A 150 1.69 -0.67 -21.67
N ASP A 151 1.27 0.23 -22.56
CA ASP A 151 2.10 1.36 -22.92
C ASP A 151 2.14 2.40 -21.77
N PRO A 152 3.07 3.38 -21.81
CA PRO A 152 3.21 4.37 -20.75
C PRO A 152 1.96 5.21 -20.49
N VAL A 153 1.15 5.47 -21.52
CA VAL A 153 -0.08 6.28 -21.37
C VAL A 153 -1.13 5.47 -20.62
N SER A 154 -1.44 4.25 -21.07
CA SER A 154 -2.37 3.36 -20.36
C SER A 154 -1.91 3.03 -18.95
N MET A 155 -0.60 2.94 -18.72
CA MET A 155 -0.07 2.74 -17.37
C MET A 155 -0.31 3.95 -16.46
N ARG A 156 -0.14 5.17 -16.99
CA ARG A 156 -0.43 6.41 -16.25
C ARG A 156 -1.92 6.54 -15.95
N GLU A 157 -2.80 6.20 -16.88
CA GLU A 157 -4.25 6.15 -16.68
C GLU A 157 -4.63 5.15 -15.59
N CYS A 158 -4.12 3.92 -15.65
CA CYS A 158 -4.31 2.92 -14.60
C CYS A 158 -3.86 3.45 -13.24
N ALA A 159 -2.72 4.14 -13.17
CA ALA A 159 -2.21 4.67 -11.92
C ALA A 159 -3.11 5.78 -11.36
N LEU A 160 -3.62 6.68 -12.21
CA LEU A 160 -4.56 7.74 -11.81
C LEU A 160 -5.87 7.16 -11.29
N GLU A 161 -6.46 6.19 -12.00
CA GLU A 161 -7.71 5.55 -11.59
C GLU A 161 -7.57 4.82 -10.25
N VAL A 162 -6.48 4.07 -10.06
CA VAL A 162 -6.25 3.34 -8.80
C VAL A 162 -6.02 4.30 -7.64
N THR A 163 -5.19 5.32 -7.80
CA THR A 163 -4.93 6.31 -6.74
C THR A 163 -6.20 7.09 -6.38
N SER A 164 -6.94 7.56 -7.40
CA SER A 164 -8.21 8.28 -7.20
C SER A 164 -9.27 7.41 -6.51
N TYR A 165 -9.37 6.14 -6.90
CA TYR A 165 -10.28 5.20 -6.27
C TYR A 165 -9.95 4.97 -4.80
N ILE A 166 -8.67 4.74 -4.47
CA ILE A 166 -8.24 4.55 -3.08
C ILE A 166 -8.54 5.80 -2.25
N GLN A 167 -8.24 6.99 -2.76
CA GLN A 167 -8.51 8.24 -2.07
C GLN A 167 -10.02 8.45 -1.83
N SER A 168 -10.84 8.20 -2.84
CA SER A 168 -12.30 8.29 -2.74
C SER A 168 -12.85 7.29 -1.71
N ALA A 169 -12.32 6.06 -1.70
CA ALA A 169 -12.68 5.04 -0.73
C ALA A 169 -12.28 5.43 0.71
N GLU A 170 -11.11 6.05 0.89
CA GLU A 170 -10.66 6.55 2.20
C GLU A 170 -11.56 7.66 2.72
N ILE A 171 -11.92 8.64 1.88
CA ILE A 171 -12.83 9.73 2.25
C ILE A 171 -14.21 9.17 2.61
N ALA A 172 -14.77 8.30 1.77
CA ALA A 172 -16.07 7.69 2.02
C ALA A 172 -16.09 6.89 3.33
N ALA A 173 -15.03 6.12 3.59
CA ALA A 173 -14.85 5.34 4.81
C ALA A 173 -14.75 6.22 6.07
N GLN A 174 -14.06 7.36 5.96
CA GLN A 174 -13.96 8.34 7.05
C GLN A 174 -15.32 8.99 7.34
N LEU A 175 -16.10 9.34 6.32
CA LEU A 175 -17.42 9.94 6.48
C LEU A 175 -18.43 9.01 7.19
N ILE A 176 -18.29 7.69 7.02
CA ILE A 176 -19.14 6.68 7.69
C ILE A 176 -18.57 6.23 9.05
N GLY A 177 -17.51 6.87 9.55
CA GLY A 177 -16.90 6.54 10.85
C GLY A 177 -16.16 5.19 10.88
N LYS A 178 -15.80 4.62 9.72
CA LYS A 178 -15.04 3.37 9.61
C LYS A 178 -13.80 3.56 8.73
N PRO A 179 -12.77 4.31 9.18
CA PRO A 179 -11.61 4.57 8.34
C PRO A 179 -10.92 3.28 7.87
N LEU A 180 -10.18 3.33 6.76
CA LEU A 180 -9.51 2.15 6.21
C LEU A 180 -8.13 1.90 6.83
N ASN A 181 -8.08 1.83 8.16
CA ASN A 181 -6.87 1.69 8.98
C ASN A 181 -7.12 0.70 10.12
N THR A 182 -6.06 0.21 10.78
CA THR A 182 -6.22 -0.62 11.98
C THR A 182 -6.86 0.19 13.11
N PHE A 183 -7.80 -0.42 13.85
CA PHE A 183 -8.36 0.15 15.07
C PHE A 183 -8.14 -0.78 16.25
N THR A 184 -7.78 -0.19 17.38
CA THR A 184 -7.85 -0.85 18.69
C THR A 184 -9.17 -0.45 19.33
N SER A 185 -9.86 -1.39 19.98
CA SER A 185 -10.98 -1.06 20.85
C SER A 185 -10.41 -0.29 22.03
N VAL A 186 -10.47 1.04 21.98
CA VAL A 186 -10.36 1.80 23.22
C VAL A 186 -11.76 1.80 23.77
N SER A 187 -12.03 0.88 24.69
CA SER A 187 -13.16 1.01 25.61
C SER A 187 -12.98 2.35 26.30
N ARG A 188 -13.66 3.39 25.80
CA ARG A 188 -13.98 4.53 26.66
C ARG A 188 -14.93 3.94 27.69
N GLU A 189 -14.40 3.55 28.84
CA GLU A 189 -15.19 3.65 30.06
C GLU A 189 -15.67 5.09 30.08
N LEU A 190 -16.94 5.27 29.68
CA LEU A 190 -17.69 6.45 30.03
C LEU A 190 -17.70 6.40 31.54
N ASP A 191 -16.79 7.15 32.17
CA ASP A 191 -16.88 7.50 33.57
C ASP A 191 -18.23 8.20 33.76
N SER A 192 -19.24 7.38 34.04
CA SER A 192 -20.51 7.82 34.57
C SER A 192 -20.23 8.43 35.93
N GLU A 193 -20.12 9.76 35.92
CA GLU A 193 -20.47 10.70 36.97
C GLU A 193 -20.49 10.21 38.43
N ILE A 194 -19.74 10.97 39.26
CA ILE A 194 -19.87 11.23 40.71
C ILE A 194 -18.92 10.43 41.61
N GLY A 195 -17.90 11.12 42.14
CA GLY A 195 -17.12 10.65 43.30
C GLY A 195 -15.76 11.30 43.47
N ILE A 196 -15.72 12.59 43.83
CA ILE A 196 -14.51 13.19 44.42
C ILE A 196 -14.24 12.47 45.76
N GLN A 197 -13.27 11.56 45.82
CA GLN A 197 -12.27 11.49 46.90
C GLN A 197 -11.33 10.30 46.72
N SER A 198 -10.03 10.58 46.76
CA SER A 198 -9.01 9.86 47.54
C SER A 198 -9.09 8.32 47.51
N LEU A 199 -8.09 7.68 46.88
CA LEU A 199 -7.27 6.59 47.45
C LEU A 199 -6.34 6.02 46.35
N LEU A 200 -5.19 6.66 46.14
CA LEU A 200 -4.04 6.02 45.50
C LEU A 200 -3.21 5.35 46.61
N PRO A 201 -3.07 4.01 46.65
CA PRO A 201 -1.95 3.39 47.34
C PRO A 201 -0.72 3.49 46.45
N SER A 202 0.31 4.10 47.02
CA SER A 202 1.68 4.14 46.57
C SER A 202 2.21 2.73 46.20
N GLY A 203 2.71 2.57 44.97
CA GLY A 203 3.67 1.51 44.65
C GLY A 203 3.30 0.61 43.47
N ALA A 204 3.38 1.12 42.24
CA ALA A 204 3.54 0.28 41.05
C ALA A 204 4.53 0.94 40.09
N SER A 205 5.80 0.58 40.25
CA SER A 205 6.88 0.90 39.32
C SER A 205 6.72 0.09 38.04
N GLY A 206 6.18 0.71 37.00
CA GLY A 206 6.09 0.13 35.67
C GLY A 206 5.82 1.21 34.62
N ILE A 207 6.39 0.97 33.43
CA ILE A 207 6.46 1.73 32.15
C ILE A 207 5.37 2.81 31.88
N MET A 208 4.18 2.72 32.47
CA MET A 208 3.14 3.76 32.45
C MET A 208 3.54 5.08 33.13
N ALA A 209 4.42 5.07 34.13
CA ALA A 209 4.92 6.31 34.75
C ALA A 209 5.70 7.19 33.75
N SER A 210 6.31 6.57 32.73
CA SER A 210 7.14 7.26 31.74
C SER A 210 6.32 7.96 30.65
N ILE A 211 5.02 7.67 30.52
CA ILE A 211 4.12 8.30 29.53
C ILE A 211 3.44 9.54 30.13
N SER A 212 3.20 9.55 31.43
CA SER A 212 2.73 10.75 32.16
C SER A 212 3.77 11.89 32.21
N ASP A 213 5.05 11.57 32.03
CA ASP A 213 6.14 12.55 31.99
C ASP A 213 6.43 13.12 30.59
N ILE A 214 5.72 12.66 29.55
CA ILE A 214 5.79 13.29 28.23
C ILE A 214 5.07 14.63 28.33
N LYS A 215 5.85 15.71 28.46
CA LYS A 215 5.36 17.08 28.52
C LYS A 215 4.45 17.33 27.31
N LYS A 216 3.13 17.38 27.55
CA LYS A 216 2.14 17.61 26.51
C LYS A 216 2.33 19.03 25.98
N ILE A 217 2.80 19.13 24.75
CA ILE A 217 2.97 20.39 24.04
C ILE A 217 1.57 20.96 23.79
N THR A 218 1.36 22.22 24.18
CA THR A 218 0.10 22.92 23.94
C THR A 218 -0.08 23.18 22.44
N ASN A 219 -1.33 23.42 22.00
CA ASN A 219 -1.61 23.72 20.59
C ASN A 219 -0.84 24.96 20.09
N GLU A 220 -0.56 25.93 20.95
CA GLU A 220 0.23 27.11 20.59
C GLU A 220 1.72 26.79 20.44
N GLU A 221 2.29 25.98 21.33
CA GLU A 221 3.68 25.52 21.20
C GLU A 221 3.87 24.63 19.96
N LEU A 222 2.87 23.80 19.62
CA LEU A 222 2.88 23.00 18.39
C LEU A 222 2.86 23.90 17.14
N LYS A 223 2.07 24.97 17.16
CA LYS A 223 1.97 25.95 16.08
C LYS A 223 3.29 26.71 15.88
N ILE A 224 3.97 27.07 16.97
CA ILE A 224 5.31 27.68 16.93
C ILE A 224 6.30 26.70 16.29
N LEU A 225 6.32 25.44 16.75
CA LEU A 225 7.22 24.42 16.22
C LEU A 225 7.01 24.17 14.72
N MET A 226 5.74 24.11 14.29
CA MET A 226 5.40 23.95 12.87
C MET A 226 5.88 25.13 12.01
N ASN A 227 5.78 26.35 12.53
CA ASN A 227 6.27 27.54 11.84
C ASN A 227 7.80 27.55 11.73
N GLU A 228 8.51 27.11 12.76
CA GLU A 228 9.98 26.98 12.73
C GLU A 228 10.42 25.93 11.71
N VAL A 229 9.78 24.76 11.70
CA VAL A 229 10.06 23.70 10.72
C VAL A 229 9.78 24.17 9.29
N GLN A 230 8.69 24.91 9.06
CA GLN A 230 8.40 25.50 7.76
C GLN A 230 9.45 26.54 7.34
N LYS A 231 9.94 27.34 8.28
CA LYS A 231 11.00 28.33 8.03
C LYS A 231 12.31 27.65 7.67
N GLU A 232 12.71 26.61 8.40
CA GLU A 232 13.92 25.83 8.10
C GLU A 232 13.81 25.11 6.75
N TYR A 233 12.64 24.56 6.43
CA TYR A 233 12.38 23.95 5.14
C TYR A 233 12.54 24.94 3.99
N LYS A 234 12.00 26.17 4.11
CA LYS A 234 12.17 27.23 3.10
C LYS A 234 13.65 27.60 2.92
N GLN A 235 14.39 27.76 4.01
CA GLN A 235 15.83 28.08 3.95
C GLN A 235 16.63 26.98 3.24
N ARG A 236 16.32 25.71 3.51
CA ARG A 236 16.96 24.58 2.82
C ARG A 236 16.64 24.59 1.33
N VAL A 237 15.37 24.81 0.95
CA VAL A 237 14.95 24.89 -0.46
C VAL A 237 15.67 26.03 -1.18
N GLU A 238 15.76 27.21 -0.58
CA GLU A 238 16.47 28.38 -1.13
C GLU A 238 17.98 28.10 -1.33
N ALA A 239 18.62 27.46 -0.35
CA ALA A 239 20.02 27.04 -0.44
C ALA A 239 20.26 26.02 -1.58
N TYR A 240 19.29 25.14 -1.86
CA TYR A 240 19.36 24.20 -2.97
C TYR A 240 19.18 24.85 -4.33
N THR A 241 18.30 25.86 -4.45
CA THR A 241 18.14 26.64 -5.68
C THR A 241 19.36 27.50 -5.99
N ASN A 242 20.01 28.09 -4.98
CA ASN A 242 21.21 28.91 -5.18
C ASN A 242 22.46 28.07 -5.54
N LYS A 243 22.52 26.79 -5.15
CA LYS A 243 23.60 25.87 -5.56
C LYS A 243 23.54 25.39 -7.02
N LYS A 244 22.42 25.61 -7.73
CA LYS A 244 22.28 25.29 -9.16
C LYS A 244 22.55 26.46 -10.10
N GLY A 245 22.84 27.65 -9.55
CA GLY A 245 23.08 28.89 -10.29
C GLY A 245 24.55 29.32 -10.43
N ASN A 246 25.51 28.52 -9.95
CA ASN A 246 26.96 28.70 -10.17
C ASN A 246 27.52 27.54 -10.98
#